data_AF-A0A428NL77-F1
#
_entry.id   AF-A0A428NL77-F1
#
_cell.length_a   1.000
_cell.length_b   1.000
_cell.length_c   1.000
_cell.angle_alpha   90.00
_cell.angle_beta   90.00
_cell.angle_gamma   90.00
#
_symmetry.space_group_name_H-M   'P 1'
#
loop_
_entity.id
_entity.type
_entity.pdbx_description
1 polymer ?
#
loop_
_entity_poly.entity_id
_entity_poly.type
_entity_poly.pdbx_seq_one_letter_code
_entity_poly.pdbx_strand_id
1 'polypeptide(L)'
;MSPKPKKLKATRFRDKEFEAHMELCLNEKSEDLNDVLIAPMFMGHVGNHQVNLEGECSGRANILDQYGLLGRDLSTDQVSDKDPRVFYNVAAPTRTFICGSQDSGKSHTLATLLENCLVQSKANLLPRPLAGLVFHYDTFISDAGGADV
;
A
#
# COMPACT_ATOMS: atom_id res chain seq x y z
N MET A 1 41.13 -8.57 -21.27
CA MET A 1 40.98 -8.19 -19.84
C MET A 1 39.83 -7.19 -19.76
N SER A 2 38.61 -7.67 -19.52
CA SER A 2 37.39 -6.86 -19.54
C SER A 2 37.25 -6.04 -18.24
N PRO A 3 36.83 -4.75 -18.32
CA PRO A 3 36.66 -3.93 -17.12
C PRO A 3 35.43 -4.40 -16.34
N LYS A 4 35.61 -4.60 -15.02
CA LYS A 4 34.53 -4.99 -14.09
C LYS A 4 33.52 -3.83 -13.93
N PRO A 5 32.21 -4.12 -13.80
CA PRO A 5 31.19 -3.09 -13.68
C PRO A 5 31.33 -2.35 -12.35
N LYS A 6 31.33 -1.01 -12.41
CA LYS A 6 31.31 -0.14 -11.24
C LYS A 6 29.94 -0.25 -10.57
N LYS A 7 29.88 -0.79 -9.35
CA LYS A 7 28.68 -0.75 -8.51
C LYS A 7 28.38 0.72 -8.16
N LEU A 8 27.29 1.28 -8.70
CA LEU A 8 26.74 2.53 -8.17
C LEU A 8 26.26 2.27 -6.75
N LYS A 9 26.92 2.87 -5.76
CA LYS A 9 26.39 2.94 -4.40
C LYS A 9 25.34 4.03 -4.39
N ALA A 10 24.07 3.64 -4.42
CA ALA A 10 22.98 4.53 -4.03
C ALA A 10 23.07 4.72 -2.50
N THR A 11 23.75 5.76 -2.04
CA THR A 11 23.74 6.19 -0.64
C THR A 11 22.40 6.84 -0.36
N ARG A 12 21.39 6.05 -0.02
CA ARG A 12 20.08 6.53 0.42
C ARG A 12 20.06 6.53 1.95
N PHE A 13 20.04 7.76 2.49
CA PHE A 13 19.88 8.12 3.91
C PHE A 13 21.02 7.66 4.84
N ARG A 14 21.53 8.59 5.65
CA ARG A 14 22.68 8.35 6.54
C ARG A 14 22.21 7.61 7.80
N ASP A 15 22.93 6.57 8.20
CA ASP A 15 22.58 5.65 9.30
C ASP A 15 22.24 6.32 10.65
N LYS A 16 22.80 7.51 10.96
CA LYS A 16 22.48 8.22 12.22
C LYS A 16 21.10 8.87 12.25
N GLU A 17 20.62 9.34 11.09
CA GLU A 17 19.27 9.91 10.97
C GLU A 17 18.23 8.78 11.02
N PHE A 18 18.58 7.61 10.48
CA PHE A 18 17.75 6.41 10.53
C PHE A 18 17.48 5.97 11.98
N GLU A 19 18.51 5.81 12.80
CA GLU A 19 18.35 5.38 14.20
C GLU A 19 17.49 6.37 15.00
N ALA A 20 17.75 7.67 14.86
CA ALA A 20 16.96 8.72 15.51
C ALA A 20 15.49 8.73 15.06
N HIS A 21 15.21 8.45 13.78
CA HIS A 21 13.84 8.30 13.30
C HIS A 21 13.14 7.07 13.88
N MET A 22 13.87 5.96 14.05
CA MET A 22 13.30 4.74 14.64
C MET A 22 12.99 4.93 16.12
N GLU A 23 13.82 5.64 16.88
CA GLU A 23 13.52 5.99 18.28
C GLU A 23 12.21 6.81 18.42
N LEU A 24 11.90 7.70 17.46
CA LEU A 24 10.64 8.46 17.46
C LEU A 24 9.40 7.58 17.16
N CYS A 25 9.59 6.43 16.52
CA CYS A 25 8.50 5.50 16.18
C CYS A 25 8.24 4.48 17.30
N LEU A 26 9.18 4.30 18.25
CA LEU A 26 9.04 3.39 19.38
C LEU A 26 8.27 4.09 20.51
N ASN A 27 6.94 4.15 20.40
CA ASN A 27 6.13 4.57 21.53
C ASN A 27 5.94 3.39 22.50
N GLU A 28 6.34 3.58 23.75
CA GLU A 28 6.14 2.58 24.80
C GLU A 28 4.64 2.45 25.12
N LYS A 29 4.07 1.28 24.84
CA LYS A 29 2.68 0.86 25.13
C LYS A 29 1.60 1.72 24.44
N SER A 30 1.37 1.53 23.15
CA SER A 30 0.13 1.99 22.50
C SER A 30 -0.90 0.86 22.43
N GLU A 31 -2.17 1.26 22.42
CA GLU A 31 -3.33 0.41 22.18
C GLU A 31 -3.26 -0.17 20.75
N ASP A 32 -2.47 -1.24 20.57
CA ASP A 32 -2.05 -1.85 19.29
C ASP A 32 -3.15 -2.01 18.22
N LEU A 33 -4.41 -2.13 18.64
CA LEU A 33 -5.53 -2.38 17.74
C LEU A 33 -6.07 -1.11 17.06
N ASN A 34 -6.02 0.05 17.74
CA ASN A 34 -6.56 1.30 17.20
C ASN A 34 -5.65 1.90 16.12
N ASP A 35 -4.33 1.73 16.25
CA ASP A 35 -3.36 2.27 15.30
C ASP A 35 -3.42 1.54 13.94
N VAL A 36 -3.66 0.22 13.95
CA VAL A 36 -3.82 -0.58 12.72
C VAL A 36 -5.14 -0.26 12.01
N LEU A 37 -6.21 0.01 12.78
CA LEU A 37 -7.54 0.34 12.24
C LEU A 37 -7.53 1.59 11.35
N ILE A 38 -6.80 2.62 11.78
CA ILE A 38 -6.73 3.89 11.08
C ILE A 38 -5.60 3.93 10.04
N ALA A 39 -4.74 2.91 10.01
CA ALA A 39 -3.64 2.85 9.07
C ALA A 39 -4.17 2.64 7.65
N PRO A 40 -3.81 3.52 6.68
CA PRO A 40 -4.24 3.40 5.29
C PRO A 40 -3.63 2.17 4.59
N MET A 41 -2.49 1.69 5.06
CA MET A 41 -1.80 0.52 4.55
C MET A 41 -1.21 -0.28 5.70
N PHE A 42 -1.16 -1.60 5.54
CA PHE A 42 -0.55 -2.50 6.52
C PHE A 42 0.11 -3.69 5.83
N MET A 43 1.07 -4.33 6.50
CA MET A 43 1.70 -5.55 6.01
C MET A 43 0.91 -6.80 6.40
N GLY A 44 0.96 -7.84 5.58
CA GLY A 44 0.20 -9.07 5.77
C GLY A 44 0.44 -9.73 7.13
N HIS A 45 1.67 -9.67 7.66
CA HIS A 45 1.96 -10.22 8.99
C HIS A 45 1.32 -9.43 10.14
N VAL A 46 1.01 -8.14 9.94
CA VAL A 46 0.22 -7.33 10.88
C VAL A 46 -1.24 -7.78 10.86
N GLY A 47 -1.79 -8.04 9.66
CA GLY A 47 -3.15 -8.58 9.52
C GLY A 47 -3.31 -10.01 10.06
N ASN A 48 -2.31 -10.88 9.88
CA ASN A 48 -2.34 -12.25 10.39
C ASN A 48 -2.27 -12.30 11.93
N HIS A 49 -1.65 -11.30 12.57
CA HIS A 49 -1.64 -11.17 14.03
C HIS A 49 -3.05 -10.92 14.60
N GLN A 50 -3.93 -10.25 13.83
CA GLN A 50 -5.34 -10.06 14.18
C GLN A 50 -6.20 -11.32 13.99
N VAL A 51 -5.98 -12.10 12.93
CA VAL A 51 -6.73 -13.36 12.68
C VAL A 51 -6.44 -14.42 13.75
N ASN A 52 -5.21 -14.48 14.27
CA ASN A 52 -4.85 -15.42 15.35
C ASN A 52 -5.42 -15.04 16.73
N LEU A 53 -5.81 -13.77 16.95
CA LEU A 53 -6.46 -13.32 18.20
C LEU A 53 -7.95 -13.71 18.26
N GLU A 54 -8.56 -14.06 17.13
CA GLU A 54 -9.95 -14.55 17.09
C GLU A 54 -10.10 -15.98 17.62
N GLY A 55 -9.00 -16.72 17.79
CA GLY A 55 -9.00 -18.06 18.38
C GLY A 55 -9.40 -18.10 19.86
N GLU A 56 -9.38 -16.98 20.57
CA GLU A 56 -9.69 -16.91 22.00
C GLU A 56 -10.96 -16.11 22.36
N CYS A 57 -11.60 -15.40 21.42
CA CYS A 57 -12.79 -14.58 21.69
C CYS A 57 -13.86 -14.72 20.60
N SER A 58 -14.79 -15.65 20.79
CA SER A 58 -16.03 -15.73 20.03
C SER A 58 -16.88 -14.47 20.31
N GLY A 59 -16.79 -13.45 19.45
CA GLY A 59 -17.71 -12.30 19.48
C GLY A 59 -17.17 -10.90 19.15
N ARG A 60 -15.88 -10.70 18.84
CA ARG A 60 -15.42 -9.39 18.32
C ARG A 60 -15.52 -9.37 16.80
N ALA A 61 -16.13 -8.31 16.26
CA ALA A 61 -16.14 -8.02 14.83
C ALA A 61 -14.70 -7.95 14.31
N ASN A 62 -14.45 -8.50 13.12
CA ASN A 62 -13.15 -8.46 12.47
C ASN A 62 -12.66 -7.01 12.43
N ILE A 63 -11.48 -6.74 12.99
CA ILE A 63 -10.98 -5.37 13.13
C ILE A 63 -10.66 -4.78 11.75
N LEU A 64 -10.36 -5.61 10.74
CA LEU A 64 -10.15 -5.20 9.35
C LEU A 64 -11.23 -5.80 8.44
N ASP A 65 -12.40 -5.17 8.43
CA ASP A 65 -13.56 -5.67 7.68
C ASP A 65 -13.42 -5.51 6.15
N GLN A 66 -12.66 -4.52 5.68
CA GLN A 66 -12.53 -4.22 4.25
C GLN A 66 -11.11 -3.78 3.86
N TYR A 67 -10.44 -4.57 3.04
CA TYR A 67 -9.09 -4.30 2.59
C TYR A 67 -8.79 -5.04 1.28
N GLY A 68 -7.75 -4.63 0.57
CA GLY A 68 -7.33 -5.30 -0.65
C GLY A 68 -5.83 -5.26 -0.88
N LEU A 69 -5.30 -6.22 -1.63
CA LEU A 69 -3.88 -6.31 -1.93
C LEU A 69 -3.46 -5.11 -2.78
N LEU A 70 -2.45 -4.38 -2.32
CA LEU A 70 -1.85 -3.26 -3.05
C LEU A 70 -0.55 -3.67 -3.75
N GLY A 71 0.22 -4.54 -3.11
CA GLY A 71 1.49 -4.98 -3.65
C GLY A 71 2.22 -5.95 -2.73
N ARG A 72 3.53 -6.03 -2.92
CA ARG A 72 4.41 -6.91 -2.17
C ARG A 72 5.72 -6.20 -1.91
N ASP A 73 6.25 -6.35 -0.71
CA ASP A 73 7.62 -6.01 -0.39
C ASP A 73 8.58 -6.97 -1.09
N LEU A 74 9.50 -6.41 -1.88
CA LEU A 74 10.51 -7.18 -2.61
C LEU A 74 11.78 -7.40 -1.79
N SER A 75 11.94 -6.70 -0.66
CA SER A 75 13.09 -6.84 0.24
C SER A 75 13.00 -8.09 1.11
N THR A 76 11.79 -8.59 1.32
CA THR A 76 11.52 -9.85 2.03
C THR A 76 11.79 -11.02 1.10
N ASP A 77 12.90 -11.71 1.34
CA ASP A 77 13.23 -12.98 0.67
C ASP A 77 12.18 -14.05 0.97
N GLN A 78 12.07 -15.05 0.09
CA GLN A 78 11.21 -16.23 0.26
C GLN A 78 11.54 -17.07 1.51
N VAL A 79 12.65 -16.75 2.21
CA VAL A 79 13.14 -17.40 3.43
C VAL A 79 12.63 -16.69 4.70
N SER A 80 12.08 -15.48 4.57
CA SER A 80 11.44 -14.76 5.68
C SER A 80 10.08 -15.38 5.98
N ASP A 81 9.84 -15.74 7.24
CA ASP A 81 8.54 -16.25 7.74
C ASP A 81 7.46 -15.15 7.79
N LYS A 82 7.82 -13.90 7.46
CA LYS A 82 6.89 -12.77 7.45
C LYS A 82 6.21 -12.66 6.10
N ASP A 83 4.88 -12.63 6.13
CA ASP A 83 4.05 -12.35 4.96
C ASP A 83 4.45 -11.01 4.31
N PRO A 84 4.90 -11.03 3.04
CA PRO A 84 5.48 -9.88 2.36
C PRO A 84 4.42 -8.99 1.69
N ARG A 85 3.13 -9.38 1.77
CA ARG A 85 2.05 -8.65 1.11
C ARG A 85 1.82 -7.31 1.78
N VAL A 86 1.54 -6.29 0.97
CA VAL A 86 1.12 -4.97 1.42
C VAL A 86 -0.34 -4.79 1.04
N PHE A 87 -1.18 -4.51 2.03
CA PHE A 87 -2.60 -4.33 1.86
C PHE A 87 -2.98 -2.87 2.03
N TYR A 88 -3.99 -2.46 1.27
CA TYR A 88 -4.67 -1.18 1.37
C TYR A 88 -5.93 -1.36 2.22
N ASN A 89 -6.05 -0.57 3.29
CA ASN A 89 -7.22 -0.56 4.15
C ASN A 89 -8.30 0.32 3.51
N VAL A 90 -9.35 -0.32 3.00
CA VAL A 90 -10.45 0.36 2.31
C VAL A 90 -11.37 1.06 3.31
N ALA A 91 -11.41 0.57 4.55
CA ALA A 91 -12.23 1.15 5.61
C ALA A 91 -11.59 2.39 6.27
N ALA A 92 -10.26 2.54 6.18
CA ALA A 92 -9.57 3.70 6.72
C ALA A 92 -9.83 4.97 5.88
N PRO A 93 -9.99 6.15 6.50
CA PRO A 93 -10.04 7.40 5.76
C PRO A 93 -8.65 7.72 5.20
N THR A 94 -8.52 7.77 3.87
CA THR A 94 -7.23 8.01 3.20
C THR A 94 -7.32 9.10 2.14
N ARG A 95 -6.18 9.71 1.85
CA ARG A 95 -5.97 10.56 0.66
C ARG A 95 -4.70 10.09 -0.02
N THR A 96 -4.78 9.81 -1.31
CA THR A 96 -3.66 9.28 -2.08
C THR A 96 -3.36 10.19 -3.26
N PHE A 97 -2.09 10.57 -3.41
CA PHE A 97 -1.57 11.25 -4.59
C PHE A 97 -0.63 10.30 -5.33
N ILE A 98 -0.86 10.10 -6.63
CA ILE A 98 -0.07 9.18 -7.45
C ILE A 98 0.78 10.00 -8.43
N CYS A 99 2.10 9.89 -8.29
CA CYS A 99 3.08 10.53 -9.17
C CYS A 99 4.20 9.55 -9.53
N GLY A 100 4.96 9.87 -10.58
CA GLY A 100 6.00 8.99 -11.10
C GLY A 100 6.34 9.24 -12.56
N SER A 101 7.50 8.76 -13.00
CA SER A 101 7.97 8.85 -14.39
C SER A 101 6.98 8.22 -15.37
N GLN A 102 7.11 8.53 -16.65
CA GLN A 102 6.35 7.83 -17.69
C GLN A 102 6.53 6.31 -17.54
N ASP A 103 5.45 5.56 -17.78
CA ASP A 103 5.38 4.09 -17.71
C ASP A 103 5.75 3.46 -16.37
N SER A 104 5.77 4.23 -15.28
CA SER A 104 6.03 3.72 -13.92
C SER A 104 4.86 2.97 -13.28
N GLY A 105 3.77 2.69 -14.01
CA GLY A 105 2.60 1.99 -13.49
C GLY A 105 1.60 2.83 -12.68
N LYS A 106 1.63 4.18 -12.78
CA LYS A 106 0.68 5.06 -12.06
C LYS A 106 -0.81 4.70 -12.30
N SER A 107 -1.18 4.50 -13.56
CA SER A 107 -2.55 4.12 -13.95
C SER A 107 -2.90 2.73 -13.43
N HIS A 108 -1.93 1.80 -13.41
CA HIS A 108 -2.10 0.48 -12.82
C HIS A 108 -2.36 0.58 -11.32
N THR A 109 -1.56 1.36 -10.57
CA THR A 109 -1.79 1.58 -9.13
C THR A 109 -3.16 2.21 -8.85
N LEU A 110 -3.57 3.19 -9.65
CA LEU A 110 -4.92 3.78 -9.52
C LEU A 110 -6.01 2.72 -9.75
N ALA A 111 -5.86 1.90 -10.79
CA ALA A 111 -6.81 0.83 -11.08
C ALA A 111 -6.90 -0.20 -9.94
N THR A 112 -5.76 -0.62 -9.37
CA THR A 112 -5.74 -1.53 -8.21
C THR A 112 -6.46 -0.94 -6.99
N LEU A 113 -6.23 0.36 -6.71
CA LEU A 113 -6.95 1.04 -5.62
C LEU A 113 -8.46 1.09 -5.87
N LEU A 114 -8.87 1.42 -7.10
CA LEU A 114 -10.29 1.45 -7.47
C LEU A 114 -10.92 0.05 -7.43
N GLU A 115 -10.22 -0.98 -7.91
CA GLU A 115 -10.69 -2.38 -7.84
C GLU A 115 -10.91 -2.79 -6.39
N ASN A 116 -9.96 -2.50 -5.50
CA ASN A 116 -10.07 -2.77 -4.06
C ASN A 116 -11.24 -2.04 -3.39
N CYS A 117 -11.67 -0.89 -3.92
CA CYS A 117 -12.79 -0.12 -3.37
C CYS A 117 -14.15 -0.51 -3.97
N LEU A 118 -14.19 -0.96 -5.24
CA LEU A 118 -15.43 -1.01 -6.03
C LEU A 118 -15.87 -2.43 -6.41
N VAL A 119 -14.96 -3.41 -6.48
CA VAL A 119 -15.25 -4.75 -7.04
C VAL A 119 -14.69 -5.83 -6.14
N GLN A 120 -15.53 -6.79 -5.75
CA GLN A 120 -15.08 -7.98 -5.03
C GLN A 120 -14.20 -8.85 -5.93
N SER A 121 -13.03 -9.24 -5.43
CA SER A 121 -12.09 -10.09 -6.17
C SER A 121 -11.34 -11.02 -5.22
N LYS A 122 -10.55 -11.94 -5.79
CA LYS A 122 -9.67 -12.80 -4.98
C LYS A 122 -8.57 -12.04 -4.24
N ALA A 123 -8.31 -10.78 -4.63
CA ALA A 123 -7.28 -9.95 -4.06
C ALA A 123 -7.78 -9.08 -2.89
N ASN A 124 -9.08 -9.09 -2.57
CA ASN A 124 -9.65 -8.25 -1.51
C ASN A 124 -10.71 -8.97 -0.66
N LEU A 125 -10.95 -8.38 0.51
CA LEU A 125 -12.12 -8.60 1.33
C LEU A 125 -12.97 -7.33 1.24
N LEU A 126 -14.09 -7.38 0.52
CA LEU A 126 -14.93 -6.20 0.25
C LEU A 126 -16.43 -6.51 0.45
N PRO A 127 -16.89 -6.77 1.68
CA PRO A 127 -18.29 -7.08 1.96
C PRO A 127 -19.24 -5.93 1.60
N ARG A 128 -18.79 -4.67 1.70
CA ARG A 128 -19.56 -3.49 1.26
C ARG A 128 -18.72 -2.66 0.27
N PRO A 129 -18.87 -2.91 -1.05
CA PRO A 129 -18.24 -2.09 -2.07
C PRO A 129 -18.61 -0.62 -1.92
N LEU A 130 -17.64 0.26 -2.13
CA LEU A 130 -17.82 1.71 -2.05
C LEU A 130 -18.46 2.25 -3.33
N ALA A 131 -19.04 3.45 -3.24
CA ALA A 131 -19.42 4.24 -4.41
C ALA A 131 -18.29 5.22 -4.74
N GLY A 132 -18.02 5.39 -6.04
CA GLY A 132 -16.99 6.31 -6.53
C GLY A 132 -17.58 7.53 -7.23
N LEU A 133 -16.99 8.70 -7.01
CA LEU A 133 -17.21 9.92 -7.78
C LEU A 133 -15.88 10.33 -8.41
N VAL A 134 -15.83 10.42 -9.73
CA VAL A 134 -14.61 10.71 -10.48
C VAL A 134 -14.73 12.06 -11.16
N PHE A 135 -13.83 12.97 -10.81
CA PHE A 135 -13.61 14.21 -11.55
C PHE A 135 -12.36 14.04 -12.39
N HIS A 136 -12.53 14.11 -13.71
CA HIS A 136 -11.42 14.09 -14.64
C HIS A 136 -11.11 15.53 -15.07
N TYR A 137 -9.85 15.93 -14.90
CA TYR A 137 -9.31 17.19 -15.38
C TYR A 137 -8.11 16.88 -16.26
N ASP A 138 -8.20 17.28 -17.53
CA ASP A 138 -7.12 17.16 -18.50
C ASP A 138 -6.99 18.46 -19.29
N THR A 139 -5.76 18.96 -19.42
CA THR A 139 -5.43 20.16 -20.20
C THR A 139 -5.25 19.87 -21.70
N PHE A 140 -5.16 18.59 -22.10
CA PHE A 140 -4.94 18.14 -23.48
C PHE A 140 -6.22 17.90 -24.29
N ILE A 141 -7.35 18.48 -23.90
CA ILE A 141 -8.47 18.65 -24.83
C ILE A 141 -8.14 19.85 -25.74
N SER A 142 -7.13 19.69 -26.59
CA SER A 142 -6.87 20.66 -27.65
C SER A 142 -7.85 20.35 -28.77
N ASP A 143 -8.88 21.19 -28.90
CA ASP A 143 -9.76 21.29 -30.07
C ASP A 143 -9.01 21.83 -31.32
N ALA A 144 -7.72 21.50 -31.45
CA ALA A 144 -6.95 21.73 -32.66
C ALA A 144 -7.06 20.44 -33.48
N GLY A 145 -8.00 20.47 -34.43
CA GLY A 145 -8.27 19.37 -35.34
C GLY A 145 -7.01 18.77 -35.94
N GLY A 146 -7.13 17.49 -36.35
CA GLY A 146 -6.06 16.76 -37.02
C GLY A 146 -5.35 17.62 -38.06
N ALA A 147 -4.09 17.93 -37.76
CA ALA A 147 -3.11 18.26 -38.76
C ALA A 147 -2.06 17.16 -38.68
N ASP A 148 -2.24 16.16 -39.53
CA ASP A 148 -1.12 15.34 -40.01
C ASP A 148 0.04 16.27 -40.38
N VAL A 149 1.22 15.98 -39.85
CA VAL A 149 2.50 16.42 -40.41
C VAL A 149 3.28 15.17 -40.77
#